data_AF-A0A2E5G949-F1
#
_entry.id   AF-A0A2E5G949-F1
#
_cell.length_a   1.000
_cell.length_b   1.000
_cell.length_c   1.000
_cell.angle_alpha   90.00
_cell.angle_beta   90.00
_cell.angle_gamma   90.00
#
_symmetry.space_group_name_H-M   'P 1'
#
loop_
_entity.id
_entity.type
_entity.pdbx_description
1 polymer ?
#
loop_
_entity_poly.entity_id
_entity_poly.type
_entity_poly.pdbx_seq_one_letter_code
_entity_poly.pdbx_strand_id
1 'polypeptide(L)'
;MLKTLESNTVLNKIIDSIKELKGMDIVLLDLSKIENAICKFFVICTGNSNTHAKAIEEKIRRNIKKKHNENPLRVEGTNSSEWILMDYSDTIVHIFQKKNSRVL
;
A
#
# COMPACT_ATOMS: atom_id res chain seq x y z
N MET A 1 -17.38 -11.38 0.86
CA MET A 1 -17.62 -11.19 -0.58
C MET A 1 -16.93 -9.89 -0.98
N LEU A 2 -15.77 -9.97 -1.64
CA LEU A 2 -15.07 -8.78 -2.14
C LEU A 2 -15.82 -8.28 -3.38
N LYS A 3 -16.32 -7.04 -3.35
CA LYS A 3 -16.86 -6.39 -4.55
C LYS A 3 -15.74 -6.24 -5.57
N THR A 4 -15.91 -6.86 -6.73
CA THR A 4 -15.07 -6.65 -7.91
C THR A 4 -15.20 -5.17 -8.32
N LEU A 5 -14.19 -4.37 -7.98
CA LEU A 5 -14.08 -2.98 -8.44
C LEU A 5 -13.51 -3.03 -9.88
N GLU A 6 -14.41 -3.11 -10.86
CA GLU A 6 -14.15 -2.97 -12.31
C GLU A 6 -13.75 -1.53 -12.69
N SER A 7 -12.82 -0.92 -11.97
CA SER A 7 -12.39 0.45 -12.24
C SER A 7 -10.87 0.55 -12.12
N ASN A 8 -10.22 0.84 -13.25
CA ASN A 8 -8.77 0.96 -13.41
C ASN A 8 -8.26 2.16 -12.58
N THR A 9 -8.18 1.99 -11.27
CA THR A 9 -7.93 3.04 -10.29
C THR A 9 -6.59 2.81 -9.59
N VAL A 10 -6.05 3.88 -9.00
CA VAL A 10 -4.85 3.83 -8.18
C VAL A 10 -4.95 2.73 -7.12
N LEU A 11 -6.09 2.61 -6.42
CA LEU A 11 -6.34 1.56 -5.42
C LEU A 11 -6.11 0.14 -5.98
N ASN A 12 -6.73 -0.17 -7.12
CA ASN A 12 -6.59 -1.51 -7.71
C ASN A 12 -5.15 -1.79 -8.10
N LYS A 13 -4.44 -0.80 -8.68
CA LYS A 13 -3.03 -0.98 -9.04
C LYS A 13 -2.12 -1.10 -7.82
N ILE A 14 -2.44 -0.46 -6.70
CA ILE A 14 -1.76 -0.67 -5.40
C ILE A 14 -1.92 -2.14 -4.99
N ILE A 15 -3.16 -2.64 -4.91
CA ILE A 15 -3.46 -4.00 -4.45
C ILE A 15 -2.79 -5.04 -5.35
N ASP A 16 -2.87 -4.88 -6.67
CA ASP A 16 -2.21 -5.76 -7.62
C ASP A 16 -0.70 -5.77 -7.44
N SER A 17 -0.08 -4.60 -7.24
CA SER A 17 1.36 -4.50 -7.06
C SER A 17 1.83 -5.20 -5.78
N ILE A 18 1.04 -5.11 -4.70
CA ILE A 18 1.31 -5.83 -3.44
C ILE A 18 1.19 -7.34 -3.69
N LYS A 19 0.14 -7.80 -4.36
CA LYS A 19 -0.08 -9.23 -4.69
C LYS A 19 1.00 -9.80 -5.60
N GLU A 20 1.40 -9.06 -6.64
CA GLU A 20 2.46 -9.45 -7.59
C GLU A 20 3.80 -9.73 -6.86
N LEU A 21 4.06 -9.01 -5.77
CA LEU A 21 5.24 -9.23 -4.93
C LEU A 21 5.02 -10.18 -3.76
N LYS A 22 3.84 -10.78 -3.63
CA LYS A 22 3.48 -11.66 -2.51
C LYS A 22 3.53 -10.96 -1.16
N GLY A 23 3.11 -9.69 -1.10
CA GLY A 23 2.83 -9.00 0.14
C GLY A 23 1.75 -9.74 0.95
N MET A 24 1.91 -9.76 2.27
CA MET A 24 1.07 -10.51 3.21
C MET A 24 0.06 -9.59 3.90
N ASP A 25 -0.92 -10.19 4.57
CA ASP A 25 -1.89 -9.50 5.45
C ASP A 25 -2.52 -8.24 4.82
N ILE A 26 -2.89 -8.34 3.54
CA ILE A 26 -3.44 -7.20 2.80
C ILE A 26 -4.83 -6.88 3.36
N VAL A 27 -4.96 -5.72 4.00
CA VAL A 27 -6.22 -5.18 4.53
C VAL A 27 -6.57 -3.91 3.75
N LEU A 28 -7.82 -3.83 3.30
CA LEU A 28 -8.40 -2.63 2.70
C LEU A 28 -9.52 -2.11 3.61
N LEU A 29 -9.38 -0.87 4.07
CA LEU A 29 -10.44 -0.12 4.71
C LEU A 29 -11.04 0.84 3.68
N ASP A 30 -12.34 0.69 3.43
CA ASP A 30 -13.13 1.60 2.61
C ASP A 30 -13.74 2.68 3.51
N LEU A 31 -13.17 3.88 3.43
CA LEU A 31 -13.58 5.06 4.19
C LEU A 31 -14.40 6.02 3.32
N SER A 32 -14.72 5.67 2.06
CA SER A 32 -15.37 6.56 1.09
C SER A 32 -16.76 7.05 1.52
N LYS A 33 -17.38 6.39 2.51
CA LYS A 33 -18.69 6.74 3.07
C LYS A 33 -18.62 7.45 4.42
N ILE A 34 -17.43 7.68 4.95
CA ILE A 34 -17.23 8.38 6.21
C ILE A 34 -17.01 9.85 5.90
N GLU A 35 -17.94 10.69 6.36
CA GLU A 35 -17.80 12.14 6.22
C GLU A 35 -16.56 12.64 6.98
N ASN A 36 -15.83 13.58 6.37
CA ASN A 36 -14.58 14.14 6.90
C ASN A 36 -13.42 13.14 7.07
N ALA A 37 -13.47 11.97 6.43
CA ALA A 37 -12.32 11.09 6.36
C ALA A 37 -11.15 11.76 5.60
N ILE A 38 -9.93 11.55 6.09
CA ILE A 38 -8.70 12.12 5.49
C ILE A 38 -8.36 11.54 4.11
N CYS A 39 -8.87 10.35 3.80
CA CYS A 39 -8.73 9.67 2.52
C CYS A 39 -9.95 8.76 2.27
N LYS A 40 -10.12 8.26 1.05
CA LYS A 40 -11.21 7.33 0.70
C LYS A 40 -10.85 5.88 1.00
N PHE A 41 -9.57 5.52 0.84
CA PHE A 41 -9.09 4.17 1.00
C PHE A 41 -7.82 4.10 1.85
N PHE A 42 -7.78 3.12 2.73
CA PHE A 42 -6.60 2.84 3.54
C PHE A 42 -6.18 1.38 3.32
N VAL A 43 -4.97 1.19 2.78
CA VAL A 43 -4.41 -0.12 2.47
C VAL A 43 -3.29 -0.41 3.45
N ILE A 44 -3.32 -1.60 4.04
CA ILE A 44 -2.25 -2.10 4.90
C ILE A 44 -1.75 -3.41 4.31
N CYS A 45 -0.43 -3.62 4.30
CA CYS A 45 0.15 -4.92 4.00
C CYS A 45 1.46 -5.13 4.75
N THR A 46 1.89 -6.39 4.84
CA THR A 46 3.13 -6.79 5.49
C THR A 46 4.14 -7.33 4.46
N GLY A 47 5.34 -6.76 4.45
CA GLY A 47 6.53 -7.30 3.80
C GLY A 47 7.28 -8.25 4.73
N ASN A 48 7.87 -9.31 4.18
CA ASN A 48 8.56 -10.34 4.98
C ASN A 48 9.96 -9.91 5.52
N SER A 49 10.51 -8.82 4.99
CA SER A 49 11.78 -8.22 5.38
C SER A 49 11.82 -6.75 4.94
N ASN A 50 12.80 -5.96 5.38
CA ASN A 50 12.96 -4.57 4.96
C ASN A 50 13.12 -4.48 3.44
N THR A 51 13.92 -5.36 2.83
CA THR A 51 14.08 -5.44 1.37
C THR A 51 12.76 -5.76 0.66
N HIS A 52 11.95 -6.67 1.22
CA HIS A 52 10.65 -7.00 0.63
C HIS A 52 9.67 -5.82 0.77
N ALA A 53 9.59 -5.18 1.94
CA ALA A 53 8.76 -3.98 2.13
C ALA A 53 9.13 -2.86 1.16
N LYS A 54 10.44 -2.61 0.97
CA LYS A 54 10.95 -1.66 -0.02
C LYS A 54 10.59 -2.06 -1.45
N ALA A 55 10.73 -3.34 -1.80
CA ALA A 55 10.36 -3.82 -3.13
C ALA A 55 8.86 -3.58 -3.41
N ILE A 56 7.99 -3.80 -2.42
CA ILE A 56 6.55 -3.51 -2.50
C ILE A 56 6.32 -2.03 -2.79
N GLU A 57 6.91 -1.13 -2.02
CA GLU A 57 6.86 0.32 -2.21
C GLU A 57 7.26 0.72 -3.64
N GLU A 58 8.44 0.26 -4.09
CA GLU A 58 8.98 0.61 -5.41
C GLU A 58 8.12 0.06 -6.55
N LYS A 59 7.52 -1.12 -6.37
CA LYS A 59 6.64 -1.74 -7.37
C LYS A 59 5.33 -0.97 -7.49
N ILE A 60 4.71 -0.62 -6.36
CA ILE A 60 3.51 0.24 -6.31
C ILE A 60 3.80 1.54 -7.07
N ARG A 61 4.87 2.24 -6.70
CA ARG A 61 5.27 3.51 -7.32
C ARG A 61 5.47 3.38 -8.82
N ARG A 62 6.24 2.38 -9.28
CA ARG A 62 6.47 2.14 -10.72
C ARG A 62 5.18 1.82 -11.48
N ASN A 63 4.35 0.94 -10.93
CA ASN A 63 3.15 0.49 -11.62
C ASN A 63 2.12 1.61 -11.74
N ILE A 64 1.93 2.42 -10.70
CA ILE A 64 1.04 3.59 -10.75
C ILE A 64 1.59 4.63 -11.71
N LYS A 65 2.89 4.96 -11.62
CA LYS A 65 3.50 5.91 -12.55
C LYS A 65 3.35 5.48 -14.00
N LYS A 66 3.54 4.19 -14.31
CA LYS A 66 3.39 3.65 -15.66
C LYS A 66 1.94 3.71 -16.16
N LYS A 67 0.96 3.43 -15.30
CA LYS A 67 -0.45 3.27 -15.69
C LYS A 67 -1.25 4.57 -15.65
N HIS A 68 -0.95 5.44 -14.69
CA HIS A 68 -1.69 6.66 -14.38
C HIS A 68 -0.87 7.94 -14.54
N ASN A 69 0.44 7.82 -14.81
CA ASN A 69 1.38 8.95 -14.82
C ASN A 69 1.49 9.72 -13.48
N GLU A 70 1.04 9.10 -12.40
CA GLU A 70 1.00 9.70 -11.06
C GLU A 70 2.18 9.24 -10.17
N ASN A 71 2.58 10.10 -9.24
CA ASN A 71 3.52 9.81 -8.16
C ASN A 71 2.80 10.01 -6.82
N PRO A 72 3.25 9.34 -5.74
CA PRO A 72 2.74 9.63 -4.41
C PRO A 72 3.05 11.10 -4.06
N LEU A 73 2.13 11.75 -3.36
CA LEU A 73 2.32 13.09 -2.79
C LEU A 73 3.45 13.09 -1.76
N ARG A 74 3.54 12.02 -0.99
CA ARG A 74 4.55 11.82 0.05
C ARG A 74 4.86 10.35 0.22
N VAL A 75 6.12 10.05 0.52
CA VAL A 75 6.57 8.75 0.97
C VAL A 75 7.46 8.94 2.19
N GLU A 76 7.17 8.22 3.27
CA GLU A 76 7.93 8.25 4.52
C GLU A 76 8.45 6.85 4.87
N GLY A 77 9.58 6.78 5.58
CA GLY A 77 10.09 5.53 6.15
C GLY A 77 10.84 4.59 5.20
N THR A 78 11.02 4.96 3.92
CA THR A 78 11.72 4.14 2.91
C THR A 78 13.15 3.74 3.31
N ASN A 79 13.88 4.60 4.02
CA ASN A 79 15.27 4.34 4.39
C ASN A 79 15.44 3.15 5.34
N SER A 80 14.59 3.04 6.38
CA SER A 80 14.60 1.89 7.29
C SER A 80 13.79 0.72 6.73
N SER A 81 12.70 1.02 6.00
CA SER A 81 11.73 0.06 5.49
C SER A 81 11.09 -0.83 6.57
N GLU A 82 11.11 -0.39 7.83
CA GLU A 82 10.39 -1.05 8.93
C GLU A 82 8.88 -0.75 8.87
N TRP A 83 8.56 0.48 8.49
CA TRP A 83 7.23 0.96 8.21
C TRP A 83 7.33 2.04 7.15
N ILE A 84 6.68 1.80 6.01
CA ILE A 84 6.63 2.74 4.90
C ILE A 84 5.20 3.24 4.77
N LEU A 85 5.06 4.56 4.68
CA LEU A 85 3.81 5.24 4.38
C LEU A 85 3.89 5.82 2.98
N MET A 86 2.89 5.55 2.14
CA MET A 86 2.72 6.16 0.82
C MET A 86 1.37 6.88 0.76
N ASP A 87 1.39 8.16 0.38
CA ASP A 87 0.20 9.01 0.27
C ASP A 87 -0.12 9.31 -1.20
N TYR A 88 -1.30 8.88 -1.66
CA TYR A 88 -1.86 9.17 -2.99
C TYR A 88 -3.14 10.02 -2.89
N SER A 89 -3.26 10.89 -1.88
CA SER A 89 -4.43 11.73 -1.57
C SER A 89 -5.67 10.92 -1.20
N ASP A 90 -6.29 10.25 -2.18
CA ASP A 90 -7.50 9.45 -1.99
C ASP A 90 -7.19 8.05 -1.43
N THR A 91 -5.95 7.56 -1.57
CA THR A 91 -5.52 6.27 -1.04
C THR A 91 -4.24 6.41 -0.24
N ILE A 92 -4.25 5.90 0.99
CA ILE A 92 -3.07 5.82 1.85
C ILE A 92 -2.63 4.35 1.94
N VAL A 93 -1.33 4.09 1.85
CA VAL A 93 -0.75 2.75 1.96
C VAL A 93 0.23 2.68 3.12
N HIS A 94 0.04 1.74 4.03
CA HIS A 94 1.01 1.34 5.03
C HIS A 94 1.60 -0.02 4.68
N ILE A 95 2.93 -0.06 4.55
CA ILE A 95 3.69 -1.30 4.35
C ILE A 95 4.51 -1.52 5.61
N PHE A 96 4.15 -2.52 6.40
CA PHE A 96 4.89 -2.91 7.59
C PHE A 96 5.88 -4.02 7.26
N GLN A 97 7.04 -4.02 7.91
CA GLN A 97 7.88 -5.20 7.94
C GLN A 97 7.38 -6.18 9.02
N LYS A 98 7.40 -7.47 8.69
CA LYS A 98 7.12 -8.55 9.65
C LYS A 98 8.20 -8.57 10.72
N LYS A 99 7.91 -8.01 11.90
CA LYS A 99 8.81 -8.12 13.05
C LYS A 99 8.88 -9.57 13.51
N ASN A 100 10.09 -10.12 13.56
CA ASN A 100 10.36 -11.36 14.29
C ASN A 100 10.50 -11.02 15.77
N SER A 101 9.38 -10.73 16.44
CA SER A 101 9.37 -10.66 17.90
C SER A 101 9.38 -12.09 18.45
N ARG A 102 10.56 -12.64 18.72
CA ARG A 102 10.68 -13.73 19.69
C ARG A 102 10.51 -13.10 21.07
N VAL A 103 9.30 -13.16 21.61
CA VAL A 103 9.12 -12.98 23.05
C VAL A 103 9.60 -14.31 23.66
N LEU A 104 10.79 -14.28 24.26
CA LEU A 104 11.24 -15.34 25.18
C LEU A 104 10.62 -15.08 26.55
#